data_AF-A0A7S3CDI7-F1
#
_entry.id   AF-A0A7S3CDI7-F1
#
_cell.length_a   1.000
_cell.length_b   1.000
_cell.length_c   1.000
_cell.angle_alpha   90.00
_cell.angle_beta   90.00
_cell.angle_gamma   90.00
#
_symmetry.space_group_name_H-M   'P 1'
#
loop_
_entity.id
_entity.type
_entity.pdbx_description
1 polymer ?
#
loop_
_entity_poly.entity_id
_entity_poly.type
_entity_poly.pdbx_seq_one_letter_code
_entity_poly.pdbx_strand_id
1 'polypeptide(L)'
;MSWLLRAADSAPGSMKVHHVGNLALAGLTPAAVFLPKDSSYMKPVDLGLGLALPLHSHITMNMVFSDYIPPGMRGAARGAMAGVTAMTVLGLLHLNLRGPGLTSCVKQLWCGPAKDAKAK
;
A
#
# COMPACT_ATOMS: atom_id res chain seq x y z
N MET A 1 9.73 -2.31 23.09
CA MET A 1 9.96 -2.75 21.70
C MET A 1 8.68 -2.51 20.92
N SER A 2 8.74 -1.70 19.86
CA SER A 2 7.55 -1.17 19.14
C SER A 2 6.63 -2.29 18.63
N TRP A 3 5.32 -2.14 18.83
CA TRP A 3 4.27 -3.07 18.36
C TRP A 3 4.39 -3.37 16.85
N LEU A 4 4.83 -2.39 16.06
CA LEU A 4 5.03 -2.53 14.61
C LEU A 4 6.01 -3.67 14.24
N LEU A 5 7.05 -3.89 15.05
CA LEU A 5 8.08 -4.91 14.81
C LEU A 5 7.65 -6.33 15.24
N ARG A 6 6.58 -6.43 16.03
CA ARG A 6 6.02 -7.68 16.54
C ARG A 6 4.57 -7.86 16.16
N ALA A 7 4.10 -7.11 15.15
CA ALA A 7 2.69 -7.11 14.74
C ALA A 7 2.22 -8.56 14.48
N ALA A 8 2.96 -9.33 13.69
CA ALA A 8 2.67 -10.73 13.41
C ALA A 8 2.55 -11.66 14.64
N ASP A 9 3.18 -11.32 15.77
CA ASP A 9 3.18 -12.15 16.98
C ASP A 9 2.18 -11.65 18.05
N SER A 10 1.38 -10.61 17.75
CA SER A 10 0.41 -10.00 18.67
C SER A 10 -1.03 -10.30 18.22
N ALA A 11 -1.50 -11.51 18.54
CA ALA A 11 -2.64 -12.16 17.90
C ALA A 11 -3.97 -11.38 17.87
N PRO A 12 -4.48 -10.74 18.93
CA PRO A 12 -5.81 -10.11 18.82
C PRO A 12 -5.78 -8.77 18.06
N GLY A 13 -4.68 -8.03 18.18
CA GLY A 13 -4.58 -6.66 17.67
C GLY A 13 -4.15 -6.60 16.20
N SER A 14 -3.06 -7.29 15.84
CA SER A 14 -2.54 -7.23 14.48
C SER A 14 -3.42 -7.95 13.47
N MET A 15 -4.12 -9.01 13.87
CA MET A 15 -5.05 -9.69 12.97
C MET A 15 -6.27 -8.83 12.63
N LYS A 16 -6.78 -8.04 13.58
CA LYS A 16 -7.84 -7.06 13.29
C LYS A 16 -7.39 -6.04 12.25
N VAL A 17 -6.20 -5.48 12.41
CA VAL A 17 -5.63 -4.54 11.44
C VAL A 17 -5.45 -5.20 10.07
N HIS A 18 -4.98 -6.45 10.03
CA HIS A 18 -4.87 -7.20 8.80
C HIS A 18 -6.23 -7.40 8.10
N HIS A 19 -7.27 -7.82 8.83
CA HIS A 19 -8.59 -8.03 8.24
C HIS A 19 -9.22 -6.74 7.75
N VAL A 20 -9.04 -5.63 8.49
CA VAL A 20 -9.44 -4.29 8.03
C VAL A 20 -8.69 -3.91 6.76
N GLY A 21 -7.38 -4.19 6.69
CA GLY A 21 -6.58 -4.00 5.48
C GLY A 21 -7.12 -4.80 4.29
N ASN A 22 -7.50 -6.07 4.48
CA ASN A 22 -8.10 -6.91 3.43
C ASN A 22 -9.41 -6.32 2.91
N LEU A 23 -10.30 -5.91 3.83
CA LEU A 23 -11.58 -5.31 3.47
C LEU A 23 -11.40 -3.97 2.76
N ALA A 24 -10.46 -3.14 3.23
CA ALA A 24 -10.11 -1.88 2.60
C ALA A 24 -9.62 -2.11 1.16
N LEU A 25 -8.69 -3.05 0.95
CA LEU A 25 -8.21 -3.38 -0.40
C LEU A 25 -9.30 -3.98 -1.28
N ALA A 26 -10.17 -4.83 -0.73
CA ALA A 26 -11.29 -5.42 -1.46
C ALA A 26 -12.28 -4.37 -1.97
N GLY A 27 -12.48 -3.26 -1.24
CA GLY A 27 -13.32 -2.15 -1.68
C GLY A 27 -12.59 -1.13 -2.57
N LEU A 28 -11.38 -0.74 -2.19
CA LEU A 28 -10.62 0.32 -2.87
C LEU A 28 -10.11 -0.11 -4.25
N THR A 29 -9.75 -1.38 -4.42
CA THR A 29 -9.24 -1.89 -5.71
C THR A 29 -10.27 -1.78 -6.83
N PRO A 30 -11.50 -2.32 -6.70
CA PRO A 30 -12.53 -2.13 -7.73
C PRO A 30 -12.92 -0.64 -7.86
N ALA A 31 -12.96 0.12 -6.77
CA ALA A 31 -13.23 1.56 -6.85
C ALA A 31 -12.19 2.29 -7.74
N ALA A 32 -10.90 1.98 -7.60
CA ALA A 32 -9.84 2.56 -8.43
C ALA A 32 -10.01 2.22 -9.91
N VAL A 33 -10.45 1.01 -10.24
CA VAL A 33 -10.70 0.59 -11.62
C VAL A 33 -11.88 1.36 -12.23
N PHE A 34 -13.03 1.37 -11.55
CA PHE A 34 -14.29 1.85 -12.13
C PHE A 34 -14.51 3.36 -12.02
N LEU A 35 -13.84 4.06 -11.11
CA LEU A 35 -13.98 5.52 -11.02
C LEU A 35 -13.39 6.22 -12.28
N PRO A 36 -14.07 7.24 -12.84
CA PRO A 36 -13.52 8.06 -13.91
C PRO A 36 -12.22 8.75 -13.49
N LYS A 37 -11.29 8.96 -14.43
CA LYS A 37 -9.98 9.58 -14.14
C LYS A 37 -10.09 10.96 -13.50
N ASP A 38 -11.05 11.76 -13.92
CA ASP A 38 -11.26 13.14 -13.44
C ASP A 38 -12.20 13.23 -12.23
N SER A 39 -12.53 12.10 -11.61
CA SER A 39 -13.39 12.07 -10.42
C SER A 39 -12.67 12.64 -9.20
N SER A 40 -13.35 13.53 -8.46
CA SER A 40 -12.86 14.04 -7.17
C SER A 40 -12.69 12.94 -6.11
N TYR A 41 -13.37 11.80 -6.27
CA TYR A 41 -13.23 10.62 -5.42
C TYR A 41 -11.96 9.80 -5.70
N MET A 42 -11.24 10.07 -6.79
CA MET A 42 -10.00 9.33 -7.10
C MET A 42 -8.90 9.62 -6.09
N LYS A 43 -8.75 10.87 -5.65
CA LYS A 43 -7.72 11.28 -4.69
C LYS A 43 -7.83 10.57 -3.33
N PRO A 44 -9.00 10.49 -2.67
CA PRO A 44 -9.12 9.73 -1.43
C PRO A 44 -8.92 8.21 -1.65
N VAL A 45 -9.30 7.67 -2.81
CA VAL A 45 -9.01 6.27 -3.15
C VAL A 45 -7.51 6.03 -3.28
N ASP A 46 -6.79 6.91 -3.97
CA ASP A 46 -5.33 6.83 -4.11
C ASP A 46 -4.62 6.94 -2.76
N LEU A 47 -5.04 7.87 -1.89
CA LEU A 47 -4.49 7.98 -0.52
C LEU A 47 -4.79 6.72 0.31
N GLY A 48 -6.01 6.18 0.20
CA GLY A 48 -6.41 4.94 0.86
C GLY A 48 -5.55 3.77 0.40
N LEU A 49 -5.39 3.57 -0.90
CA LEU A 49 -4.54 2.53 -1.48
C LEU A 49 -3.07 2.70 -1.12
N GLY A 50 -2.58 3.95 -1.12
CA GLY A 50 -1.20 4.29 -0.75
C GLY A 50 -0.82 3.91 0.67
N LEU A 51 -1.80 3.79 1.58
CA LEU A 51 -1.60 3.31 2.95
C LEU A 51 -1.98 1.84 3.12
N ALA A 52 -3.11 1.41 2.56
CA ALA A 52 -3.62 0.06 2.72
C ALA A 52 -2.68 -0.98 2.08
N LEU A 53 -2.13 -0.71 0.89
CA LEU A 53 -1.24 -1.65 0.19
C LEU A 53 0.04 -1.93 1.00
N PRO A 54 0.83 -0.92 1.44
CA PRO A 54 2.05 -1.21 2.20
C PRO A 54 1.76 -1.80 3.57
N LEU A 55 0.69 -1.39 4.26
CA LEU A 55 0.37 -1.91 5.60
C LEU A 55 -0.10 -3.36 5.56
N HIS A 56 -0.96 -3.73 4.61
CA HIS A 56 -1.34 -5.13 4.38
C HIS A 56 -0.10 -5.97 4.05
N SER A 57 0.74 -5.48 3.14
CA SER A 57 1.97 -6.17 2.72
C SER A 57 2.98 -6.31 3.87
N HIS A 58 3.07 -5.31 4.75
CA HIS A 58 3.97 -5.36 5.90
C HIS A 58 3.59 -6.47 6.87
N ILE A 59 2.30 -6.60 7.21
CA ILE A 59 1.85 -7.63 8.17
C ILE A 59 2.02 -9.03 7.55
N THR A 60 1.61 -9.22 6.30
CA THR A 60 1.76 -10.51 5.58
C THR A 60 3.22 -10.91 5.42
N MET A 61 4.12 -9.97 5.10
CA MET A 61 5.55 -10.25 5.00
C MET A 61 6.16 -10.65 6.35
N ASN A 62 5.72 -10.04 7.45
CA ASN A 62 6.16 -10.48 8.79
C ASN A 62 5.69 -11.90 9.14
N MET A 63 4.55 -12.37 8.60
CA MET A 63 4.11 -13.76 8.72
C MET A 63 5.05 -14.69 7.93
N VAL A 64 5.38 -14.33 6.69
CA VAL A 64 6.38 -15.06 5.87
C VAL A 64 7.72 -15.15 6.60
N PHE A 65 8.16 -14.08 7.26
CA PHE A 65 9.40 -14.10 8.05
C PHE A 65 9.33 -15.03 9.25
N SER A 66 8.17 -15.15 9.90
CA SER A 66 7.97 -16.12 10.98
C SER A 66 8.09 -17.57 10.48
N ASP A 67 7.69 -17.84 9.24
CA ASP A 67 7.75 -19.18 8.65
C ASP A 67 9.16 -19.55 8.18
N TYR A 68 9.89 -18.63 7.54
CA TYR A 68 11.12 -18.96 6.82
C TYR A 68 12.42 -18.40 7.42
N ILE A 69 12.36 -17.39 8.30
CA ILE A 69 13.58 -16.80 8.88
C ILE A 69 13.87 -17.44 10.25
N PRO A 70 15.11 -17.88 10.51
CA PRO A 70 15.50 -18.41 11.82
C PRO A 70 15.31 -17.38 12.94
N PRO A 71 14.91 -17.79 14.17
CA PRO A 71 14.60 -16.87 15.27
C PRO A 71 15.66 -15.81 15.56
N GLY A 72 16.95 -16.16 15.46
CA GLY A 72 18.06 -15.24 15.70
C GLY A 72 18.18 -14.08 14.70
N MET A 73 17.63 -14.23 13.49
CA MET A 73 17.73 -13.23 12.42
C MET A 73 16.42 -12.45 12.20
N ARG A 74 15.29 -12.89 12.79
CA ARG A 74 13.97 -12.28 12.59
C ARG A 74 13.96 -10.80 12.96
N GLY A 75 14.61 -10.40 14.06
CA GLY A 75 14.65 -9.01 14.49
C GLY A 75 15.21 -8.06 13.42
N ALA A 76 16.33 -8.46 12.80
CA ALA A 76 16.96 -7.68 11.73
C ALA A 76 16.08 -7.64 10.47
N ALA A 77 15.53 -8.79 10.05
CA ALA A 77 14.66 -8.87 8.88
C ALA A 77 13.40 -8.01 9.03
N ARG A 78 12.72 -8.09 10.18
CA ARG A 78 11.53 -7.27 10.47
C ARG A 78 11.86 -5.78 10.55
N GLY A 79 13.02 -5.42 11.12
CA GLY A 79 13.52 -4.04 11.12
C GLY A 79 13.76 -3.50 9.71
N ALA A 80 14.43 -4.27 8.85
CA ALA A 80 14.64 -3.91 7.46
C ALA A 80 13.31 -3.74 6.70
N MET A 81 12.36 -4.66 6.92
CA MET A 81 11.04 -4.58 6.30
C MET A 81 10.23 -3.37 6.78
N ALA A 82 10.33 -2.98 8.05
CA ALA A 82 9.74 -1.74 8.53
C ALA A 82 10.32 -0.52 7.81
N GLY A 83 11.63 -0.51 7.55
CA GLY A 83 12.28 0.53 6.73
C GLY A 83 11.74 0.56 5.30
N VAL A 84 11.63 -0.59 4.64
CA VAL A 84 11.04 -0.72 3.29
C VAL A 84 9.61 -0.20 3.28
N THR A 85 8.76 -0.64 4.22
CA THR A 85 7.37 -0.18 4.32
C THR A 85 7.28 1.33 4.53
N ALA A 86 8.10 1.92 5.40
CA ALA A 86 8.12 3.36 5.62
C ALA A 86 8.50 4.12 4.34
N MET A 87 9.53 3.67 3.63
CA MET A 87 9.92 4.26 2.34
C MET A 87 8.79 4.14 1.30
N THR A 88 8.13 2.98 1.21
CA THR A 88 7.01 2.78 0.29
C THR A 88 5.84 3.71 0.62
N VAL A 89 5.44 3.81 1.89
CA VAL A 89 4.36 4.71 2.31
C VAL A 89 4.68 6.16 1.97
N LEU A 90 5.90 6.62 2.27
CA LEU A 90 6.32 8.00 1.96
C LEU A 90 6.38 8.26 0.45
N GLY A 91 6.88 7.29 -0.33
CA GLY A 91 6.93 7.38 -1.79
C GLY A 91 5.54 7.45 -2.42
N LEU A 92 4.61 6.59 -1.98
CA LEU A 92 3.22 6.60 -2.46
C LEU A 92 2.48 7.86 -1.99
N LEU A 93 2.70 8.31 -0.76
CA LEU A 93 2.14 9.57 -0.27
C LEU A 93 2.64 10.76 -1.11
N HIS A 94 3.93 10.80 -1.43
CA HIS A 94 4.49 11.82 -2.32
C HIS A 94 3.85 11.76 -3.71
N LEU A 95 3.73 10.57 -4.30
CA LEU A 95 3.09 10.36 -5.60
C LEU A 95 1.62 10.81 -5.61
N ASN A 96 0.89 10.57 -4.53
CA ASN A 96 -0.54 10.92 -4.42
C ASN A 96 -0.78 12.40 -4.10
N LEU A 97 0.15 13.08 -3.42
CA LEU A 97 0.01 14.49 -3.06
C LEU A 97 0.60 15.44 -4.10
N ARG A 98 1.72 15.06 -4.72
CA ARG A 98 2.48 15.93 -5.64
C ARG A 98 2.55 15.40 -7.05
N GLY A 99 2.30 14.11 -7.25
CA GLY A 99 2.26 13.49 -8.56
C GLY A 99 0.84 13.32 -9.10
N PRO A 100 0.68 12.57 -10.19
CA PRO A 100 -0.61 12.31 -10.83
C PRO A 100 -1.52 11.35 -10.04
N GLY A 101 -1.04 10.75 -8.95
CA GLY A 101 -1.76 9.72 -8.19
C GLY A 101 -1.56 8.30 -8.73
N LEU A 102 -1.64 7.33 -7.81
CA LEU A 102 -1.38 5.90 -8.07
C LEU A 102 -2.26 5.36 -9.20
N THR A 103 -3.57 5.57 -9.13
CA THR A 103 -4.52 5.06 -10.14
C THR A 103 -4.31 5.71 -11.50
N SER A 104 -3.97 7.00 -11.55
CA SER A 104 -3.68 7.69 -12.82
C SER A 104 -2.42 7.13 -13.49
N CYS A 105 -1.36 6.85 -12.72
CA CYS A 105 -0.17 6.18 -13.24
C CYS A 105 -0.51 4.81 -13.86
N VAL A 106 -1.30 3.99 -13.15
CA VAL A 106 -1.71 2.67 -13.65
C VAL A 106 -2.58 2.80 -14.91
N LYS A 107 -3.53 3.73 -14.94
CA LYS A 107 -4.38 3.98 -16.12
C LYS A 107 -3.58 4.50 -17.31
N GLN A 108 -2.56 5.34 -17.09
CA GLN A 108 -1.68 5.80 -18.17
C GLN A 108 -0.83 4.65 -18.73
N LEU A 109 -0.36 3.74 -17.87
CA LEU A 109 0.37 2.55 -18.31
C LEU A 109 -0.51 1.64 -19.17
N TRP A 110 -1.79 1.50 -18.83
CA TRP A 110 -2.71 0.59 -19.51
C TRP A 110 -3.37 1.17 -20.77
N CYS A 111 -3.80 2.43 -20.72
CA CYS A 111 -4.54 3.09 -21.80
C CYS A 111 -3.64 3.91 -22.75
N GLY A 112 -2.34 3.99 -22.46
CA GLY A 112 -1.39 4.84 -23.17
C GLY A 112 -1.44 6.31 -22.73
N PRO A 113 -0.49 7.12 -23.23
CA PRO A 113 -0.47 8.56 -22.95
C PRO A 113 -1.79 9.18 -23.44
N ALA A 114 -2.36 10.10 -22.65
CA ALA A 114 -3.47 10.90 -23.12
C ALA A 114 -3.00 11.64 -24.37
N LYS A 115 -3.65 11.40 -25.52
CA LYS A 115 -3.34 12.13 -26.76
C LYS A 115 -3.33 13.61 -26.44
N ASP A 116 -2.20 14.27 -26.67
CA ASP A 116 -1.98 15.67 -26.35
C ASP A 116 -3.15 16.52 -26.84
N ALA A 117 -3.95 17.06 -25.91
CA ALA A 117 -4.99 18.04 -26.19
C ALA A 117 -4.40 19.43 -26.53
N LYS A 118 -3.17 19.49 -27.05
CA LYS A 118 -2.50 20.69 -27.56
C LYS A 118 -1.60 20.37 -28.75
N ALA A 119 -2.24 19.99 -29.85
CA ALA A 119 -1.74 20.23 -31.20
C ALA A 119 -2.84 20.96 -32.00
N LYS A 120 -3.23 22.14 -31.53
CA LYS A 120 -3.81 23.21 -32.35
C LYS A 120 -3.73 24.55 -31.63
#